data_AF-A0A8S4RY17-F1
#
_entry.id   AF-A0A8S4RY17-F1
#
_cell.length_a   1.000
_cell.length_b   1.000
_cell.length_c   1.000
_cell.angle_alpha   90.00
_cell.angle_beta   90.00
_cell.angle_gamma   90.00
#
_symmetry.space_group_name_H-M   'P 1'
#
loop_
_entity.id
_entity.type
_entity.pdbx_description
1 polymer ?
#
loop_
_entity_poly.entity_id
_entity_poly.type
_entity_poly.pdbx_seq_one_letter_code
_entity_poly.pdbx_strand_id
1 'polypeptide(L)'
;MKLTKAYQALTDDEARRNWEKYGNPDGPGAMSFGIALPSWIVEKENSVWVLGLYALVFMVALPTAVGTWWYRSIRFSGEQVLLDTTQMYFYFCHKTPSMPLKRALMILAASCEFDRRHNSEIIERITDNEEVPMLLRELPNLGEKNKEQPLCRPYSIKARALLHAHLMRMRLPEETLEVDRRYIVSRCPNLIVEMVNCVNQLIALAYARRIPRLPTIGTIENCMKLSPMIVQGLWDYKSALLQLPYITEDHLKYFTNRKKHIKSLLQLAQLSGEERRQVLRFLNDKQYDDVMKVLSNMPYIHFQVNTEVIDDENSTVVTAGAIVTVTVLLRRTNMKELFGDTTVKEKALKEDEEGGGDIAEKGENDKNNKTDKNDKKDVYKRPVWMKQKKGTAKKVKKPAAKQQVKPAATPAVVPNNDKPKENKEPKKKDEEGGEESEDGSSDESGSHSDGSGEESRDKSSAPDDDDDQWDKFQKRLQKRERLEGRSKSSHPVHCPYFPLGTGYRSPSEGFRLEDNVKNSHGMQVFSRFFHR
;
A
#
# COMPACT_ATOMS: atom_id res chain seq x y z
N MET A 1 -31.87 64.99 29.18
CA MET A 1 -31.31 63.75 29.80
C MET A 1 -30.07 64.02 30.62
N LYS A 2 -28.84 64.13 30.09
CA LYS A 2 -27.64 64.33 30.96
C LYS A 2 -27.72 65.61 31.81
N LEU A 3 -28.10 66.75 31.21
CA LEU A 3 -28.27 68.02 31.95
C LEU A 3 -29.36 67.95 33.03
N THR A 4 -30.49 67.31 32.73
CA THR A 4 -31.60 67.16 33.68
C THR A 4 -31.25 66.24 34.85
N LYS A 5 -30.54 65.14 34.60
CA LYS A 5 -30.03 64.26 35.67
C LYS A 5 -28.99 64.93 36.55
N ALA A 6 -28.10 65.76 35.97
CA ALA A 6 -27.14 66.55 36.73
C ALA A 6 -27.82 67.62 37.60
N TYR A 7 -28.89 68.25 37.12
CA TYR A 7 -29.70 69.17 37.91
C TYR A 7 -30.40 68.44 39.07
N GLN A 8 -31.07 67.31 38.80
CA GLN A 8 -31.72 66.49 39.82
C GLN A 8 -30.73 66.03 40.90
N ALA A 9 -29.54 65.55 40.52
CA ALA A 9 -28.47 65.17 41.46
C ALA A 9 -27.91 66.32 42.33
N LEU A 10 -28.25 67.57 42.03
CA LEU A 10 -27.84 68.78 42.77
C LEU A 10 -28.99 69.46 43.52
N THR A 11 -30.25 69.17 43.20
CA THR A 11 -31.44 69.80 43.80
C THR A 11 -32.33 68.85 44.60
N ASP A 12 -32.14 67.54 44.48
CA ASP A 12 -32.86 66.50 45.22
C ASP A 12 -31.86 65.70 46.06
N ASP A 13 -32.03 65.72 47.38
CA ASP A 13 -31.17 65.02 48.35
C ASP A 13 -31.20 63.49 48.20
N GLU A 14 -32.28 62.91 47.65
CA GLU A 14 -32.35 61.47 47.40
C GLU A 14 -31.56 61.10 46.13
N ALA A 15 -31.78 61.80 45.02
CA ALA A 15 -30.98 61.66 43.80
C ALA A 15 -29.48 61.92 44.05
N ARG A 16 -29.17 62.89 44.92
CA ARG A 16 -27.81 63.20 45.37
C ARG A 16 -27.20 62.04 46.17
N ARG A 17 -27.91 61.52 47.18
CA ARG A 17 -27.44 60.37 47.97
C ARG A 17 -27.27 59.10 47.12
N ASN A 18 -28.09 58.94 46.09
CA ASN A 18 -27.95 57.85 45.12
C ASN A 18 -26.72 58.04 44.21
N TRP A 19 -26.43 59.27 43.77
CA TRP A 19 -25.18 59.58 43.08
C TRP A 19 -23.95 59.32 43.97
N GLU A 20 -23.96 59.80 45.22
CA GLU A 20 -22.87 59.64 46.19
C GLU A 20 -22.61 58.17 46.57
N LYS A 21 -23.63 57.30 46.53
CA LYS A 21 -23.50 55.86 46.85
C LYS A 21 -23.27 54.93 45.65
N TYR A 22 -23.81 55.27 44.48
CA TYR A 22 -23.89 54.35 43.32
C TYR A 22 -23.34 54.94 42.01
N GLY A 23 -22.86 56.18 42.00
CA GLY A 23 -22.29 56.84 40.82
C GLY A 23 -23.30 57.19 39.72
N ASN A 24 -24.60 57.09 40.01
CA ASN A 24 -25.70 57.38 39.10
C ASN A 24 -26.93 57.83 39.92
N PRO A 25 -27.67 58.90 39.52
CA PRO A 25 -28.63 59.53 40.43
C PRO A 25 -29.97 58.76 40.49
N ASP A 26 -30.22 57.87 39.53
CA ASP A 26 -31.37 56.96 39.52
C ASP A 26 -31.17 55.73 40.43
N GLY A 27 -30.05 55.65 41.17
CA GLY A 27 -29.71 54.52 42.03
C GLY A 27 -28.98 53.38 41.30
N PRO A 28 -28.87 52.19 41.94
CA PRO A 28 -28.08 51.06 41.45
C PRO A 28 -28.76 50.38 40.25
N GLY A 29 -28.13 50.51 39.08
CA GLY A 29 -28.57 49.82 37.86
C GLY A 29 -28.35 48.31 37.92
N ALA A 30 -29.43 47.53 38.03
CA ALA A 30 -29.35 46.07 38.02
C ALA A 30 -28.93 45.54 36.64
N MET A 31 -27.83 44.78 36.56
CA MET A 31 -27.41 44.09 35.33
C MET A 31 -28.31 42.86 35.07
N SER A 32 -29.30 43.00 34.21
CA SER A 32 -30.13 41.88 33.76
C SER A 32 -29.43 41.06 32.67
N PHE A 33 -28.89 39.89 33.03
CA PHE A 33 -28.35 38.93 32.06
C PHE A 33 -29.47 38.15 31.39
N GLY A 34 -29.88 38.57 30.20
CA GLY A 34 -30.83 37.84 29.36
C GLY A 34 -30.17 36.70 28.59
N ILE A 35 -30.76 35.50 28.63
CA ILE A 35 -30.39 34.40 27.74
C ILE A 35 -31.09 34.65 26.40
N ALA A 36 -30.33 34.65 25.29
CA ALA A 36 -30.84 34.94 23.94
C ALA A 36 -31.67 33.81 23.29
N LEU A 37 -32.32 32.96 24.10
CA LEU A 37 -33.24 31.92 23.64
C LEU A 37 -34.67 32.48 23.60
N PRO A 38 -35.48 32.17 22.56
CA PRO A 38 -36.88 32.58 22.52
C PRO A 38 -37.68 32.05 23.72
N SER A 39 -38.59 32.85 24.29
CA SER A 39 -39.33 32.49 25.49
C SER A 39 -40.10 31.18 25.34
N TRP A 40 -40.68 30.91 24.16
CA TRP A 40 -41.48 29.72 23.86
C TRP A 40 -40.77 28.39 24.09
N ILE A 41 -39.42 28.34 24.08
CA ILE A 41 -38.67 27.10 24.34
C ILE A 41 -38.44 26.84 25.86
N VAL A 42 -38.61 27.87 26.70
CA VAL A 42 -38.44 27.83 28.16
C VAL A 42 -39.80 27.90 28.89
N GLU A 43 -40.84 28.38 28.21
CA GLU A 43 -42.22 28.44 28.72
C GLU A 43 -42.70 27.07 29.21
N LYS A 44 -43.34 27.08 30.39
CA LYS A 44 -43.65 25.89 31.19
C LYS A 44 -44.44 24.84 30.41
N GLU A 45 -45.37 25.26 29.57
CA GLU A 45 -46.22 24.38 28.75
C GLU A 45 -45.42 23.61 27.68
N ASN A 46 -44.45 24.27 27.03
CA ASN A 46 -43.62 23.66 25.98
C ASN A 46 -42.42 22.90 26.54
N SER A 47 -41.94 23.27 27.73
CA SER A 47 -40.74 22.70 28.37
C SER A 47 -40.71 21.16 28.41
N VAL A 48 -41.87 20.52 28.64
CA VAL A 48 -42.01 19.05 28.68
C VAL A 48 -41.83 18.44 27.30
N TRP A 49 -42.38 19.07 26.26
CA TRP A 49 -42.23 18.64 24.86
C TRP A 49 -40.80 18.83 24.35
N VAL A 50 -40.17 19.96 24.69
CA VAL A 50 -38.76 20.23 24.36
C VAL A 50 -37.84 19.21 25.04
N LEU A 51 -38.06 18.91 26.33
CA LEU A 51 -37.28 17.92 27.07
C LEU A 51 -37.52 16.50 26.53
N GLY A 52 -38.75 16.14 26.16
CA GLY A 52 -39.08 14.87 25.53
C GLY A 52 -38.42 14.70 24.15
N LEU A 53 -38.41 15.75 23.33
CA LEU A 53 -37.70 15.76 22.04
C LEU A 53 -36.18 15.63 22.23
N TYR A 54 -35.61 16.36 23.20
CA TYR A 54 -34.19 16.24 23.53
C TYR A 54 -33.82 14.82 23.98
N ALA A 55 -34.63 14.21 24.85
CA ALA A 55 -34.45 12.82 25.29
C ALA A 55 -34.56 11.83 24.13
N LEU A 56 -35.51 12.00 23.21
CA LEU A 56 -35.64 11.17 22.01
C LEU A 56 -34.41 11.30 21.09
N VAL A 57 -33.95 12.52 20.84
CA VAL A 57 -32.76 12.76 20.00
C VAL A 57 -31.51 12.16 20.64
N PHE A 58 -31.32 12.32 21.95
CA PHE A 58 -30.12 11.83 22.64
C PHE A 58 -30.13 10.31 22.91
N MET A 59 -31.29 9.71 23.21
CA MET A 59 -31.39 8.28 23.56
C MET A 59 -31.71 7.37 22.37
N VAL A 60 -32.31 7.90 21.29
CA VAL A 60 -32.67 7.11 20.10
C VAL A 60 -31.89 7.56 18.87
N ALA A 61 -31.99 8.84 18.48
CA ALA A 61 -31.43 9.28 17.20
C ALA A 61 -29.88 9.24 17.19
N LEU A 62 -29.23 9.73 18.24
CA LEU A 62 -27.76 9.73 18.35
C LEU A 62 -27.19 8.30 18.43
N PRO A 63 -27.64 7.38 19.31
CA PRO A 63 -27.19 5.99 19.31
C PRO A 63 -27.46 5.25 17.99
N THR A 64 -28.60 5.51 17.34
CA THR A 64 -28.92 4.90 16.04
C THR A 64 -27.99 5.42 14.94
N ALA A 65 -27.71 6.73 14.89
CA ALA A 65 -26.83 7.33 13.91
C ALA A 65 -25.36 6.90 14.10
N VAL A 66 -24.86 6.97 15.33
CA VAL A 66 -23.49 6.54 15.70
C VAL A 66 -23.33 5.04 15.49
N GLY A 67 -24.31 4.23 15.90
CA GLY A 67 -24.32 2.78 15.67
C GLY A 67 -24.31 2.44 14.18
N THR A 68 -25.19 3.04 13.38
CA THR A 68 -25.26 2.81 11.92
C THR A 68 -23.96 3.22 11.23
N TRP A 69 -23.36 4.35 11.61
CA TRP A 69 -22.06 4.79 11.12
C TRP A 69 -20.95 3.81 11.50
N TRP A 70 -20.88 3.40 12.77
CA TRP A 70 -19.88 2.47 13.29
C TRP A 70 -19.97 1.09 12.61
N TYR A 71 -21.16 0.47 12.61
CA TYR A 71 -21.38 -0.83 11.94
C TYR A 71 -21.12 -0.78 10.43
N ARG A 72 -21.29 0.38 9.78
CA ARG A 72 -20.88 0.58 8.39
C ARG A 72 -19.36 0.74 8.24
N SER A 73 -18.71 1.45 9.16
CA SER A 73 -17.27 1.73 9.11
C SER A 73 -16.41 0.49 9.41
N ILE A 74 -16.77 -0.32 10.41
CA ILE A 74 -15.98 -1.50 10.82
C ILE A 74 -15.94 -2.63 9.79
N ARG A 75 -16.72 -2.55 8.69
CA ARG A 75 -16.68 -3.53 7.59
C ARG A 75 -15.56 -3.30 6.59
N PHE A 76 -14.83 -2.18 6.68
CA PHE A 76 -13.80 -1.79 5.73
C PHE A 76 -12.42 -1.59 6.39
N SER A 77 -11.36 -1.82 5.63
CA SER A 77 -9.99 -1.42 5.95
C SER A 77 -9.81 0.09 5.82
N GLY A 78 -8.63 0.60 6.21
CA GLY A 78 -8.24 2.00 5.98
C GLY A 78 -8.21 2.43 4.50
N GLU A 79 -8.21 1.49 3.55
CA GLU A 79 -8.26 1.73 2.10
C GLU A 79 -9.69 1.77 1.53
N GLN A 80 -10.71 1.65 2.40
CA GLN A 80 -12.13 1.46 2.03
C GLN A 80 -12.39 0.14 1.27
N VAL A 81 -11.60 -0.89 1.56
CA VAL A 81 -11.76 -2.27 1.02
C VAL A 81 -12.43 -3.16 2.07
N LEU A 82 -13.32 -4.06 1.67
CA LEU A 82 -14.04 -4.98 2.56
C LEU A 82 -13.06 -5.87 3.33
N LEU A 83 -13.27 -6.05 4.64
CA LEU A 83 -12.42 -6.93 5.45
C LEU A 83 -12.44 -8.40 4.99
N ASP A 84 -13.51 -8.84 4.32
CA ASP A 84 -13.59 -10.16 3.68
C ASP A 84 -12.58 -10.28 2.51
N THR A 85 -12.43 -9.22 1.72
CA THR A 85 -11.42 -9.09 0.65
C THR A 85 -10.01 -9.06 1.23
N THR A 86 -9.77 -8.27 2.29
CA THR A 86 -8.49 -8.25 3.03
C THR A 86 -8.09 -9.65 3.52
N GLN A 87 -9.01 -10.38 4.16
CA GLN A 87 -8.78 -11.75 4.61
C GLN A 87 -8.49 -12.72 3.45
N MET A 88 -9.21 -12.59 2.33
CA MET A 88 -8.97 -13.37 1.12
C MET A 88 -7.56 -13.12 0.54
N TYR A 89 -7.11 -11.86 0.49
CA TYR A 89 -5.76 -11.51 0.06
C TYR A 89 -4.70 -12.11 0.99
N PHE A 90 -4.84 -11.94 2.31
CA PHE A 90 -3.95 -12.57 3.29
C PHE A 90 -3.83 -14.09 3.09
N TYR A 91 -4.96 -14.78 2.90
CA TYR A 91 -4.98 -16.21 2.65
C TYR A 91 -4.18 -16.59 1.39
N PHE A 92 -4.43 -15.94 0.25
CA PHE A 92 -3.75 -16.30 -0.99
C PHE A 92 -2.27 -15.87 -1.04
N CYS A 93 -1.92 -14.69 -0.52
CA CYS A 93 -0.54 -14.23 -0.43
C CYS A 93 0.30 -15.11 0.50
N HIS A 94 -0.26 -15.59 1.61
CA HIS A 94 0.41 -16.56 2.49
C HIS A 94 0.50 -17.95 1.86
N LYS A 95 -0.56 -18.41 1.18
CA LYS A 95 -0.61 -19.72 0.50
C LYS A 95 0.32 -19.79 -0.72
N THR A 96 0.57 -18.67 -1.38
CA THR A 96 1.45 -18.57 -2.57
C THR A 96 2.52 -17.49 -2.36
N PRO A 97 3.59 -17.75 -1.58
CA PRO A 97 4.61 -16.74 -1.26
C PRO A 97 5.44 -16.26 -2.45
N SER A 98 5.50 -17.04 -3.54
CA SER A 98 6.02 -16.62 -4.84
C SER A 98 4.86 -16.61 -5.84
N MET A 99 4.23 -15.44 -6.02
CA MET A 99 2.99 -15.27 -6.77
C MET A 99 3.27 -14.68 -8.16
N PRO A 100 2.93 -15.39 -9.26
CA PRO A 100 3.05 -14.84 -10.60
C PRO A 100 1.95 -13.80 -10.86
N LEU A 101 2.25 -12.79 -11.67
CA LEU A 101 1.35 -11.68 -12.01
C LEU A 101 -0.07 -12.12 -12.43
N LYS A 102 -0.18 -13.16 -13.28
CA LYS A 102 -1.49 -13.72 -13.70
C LYS A 102 -2.31 -14.26 -12.53
N ARG A 103 -1.68 -14.77 -11.46
CA ARG A 103 -2.37 -15.21 -10.23
C ARG A 103 -2.74 -14.03 -9.34
N ALA A 104 -1.91 -12.99 -9.26
CA ALA A 104 -2.26 -11.75 -8.55
C ALA A 104 -3.48 -11.06 -9.19
N LEU A 105 -3.53 -10.95 -10.53
CA LEU A 105 -4.71 -10.46 -11.26
C LEU A 105 -5.95 -11.35 -11.04
N MET A 106 -5.78 -12.68 -11.01
CA MET A 106 -6.85 -13.63 -10.72
C MET A 106 -7.44 -13.49 -9.31
N ILE A 107 -6.62 -13.13 -8.32
CA ILE A 107 -7.02 -12.89 -6.93
C ILE A 107 -7.68 -11.51 -6.79
N LEU A 108 -7.13 -10.46 -7.42
CA LEU A 108 -7.76 -9.14 -7.53
C LEU A 108 -9.14 -9.21 -8.19
N ALA A 109 -9.33 -10.11 -9.16
CA ALA A 109 -10.61 -10.36 -9.79
C ALA A 109 -11.58 -11.20 -8.93
N ALA A 110 -11.23 -11.61 -7.71
CA ALA A 110 -12.08 -12.42 -6.84
C ALA A 110 -12.63 -11.64 -5.62
N SER A 111 -12.28 -10.37 -5.49
CA SER A 111 -12.61 -9.50 -4.38
C SER A 111 -14.13 -9.30 -4.20
N CYS A 112 -14.57 -9.25 -2.94
CA CYS A 112 -15.98 -9.22 -2.55
C CYS A 112 -16.72 -7.95 -3.03
N GLU A 113 -16.00 -6.89 -3.36
CA GLU A 113 -16.52 -5.67 -4.01
C GLU A 113 -17.23 -5.96 -5.34
N PHE A 114 -16.92 -7.10 -5.97
CA PHE A 114 -17.49 -7.57 -7.23
C PHE A 114 -18.55 -8.68 -7.04
N ASP A 115 -18.81 -9.11 -5.80
CA ASP A 115 -19.83 -10.11 -5.46
C ASP A 115 -21.11 -9.42 -4.98
N ARG A 116 -22.22 -9.63 -5.70
CA ARG A 116 -23.58 -9.15 -5.38
C ARG A 116 -24.00 -9.42 -3.94
N ARG A 117 -23.45 -10.47 -3.31
CA ARG A 117 -23.74 -10.89 -1.93
C ARG A 117 -23.13 -9.96 -0.87
N HIS A 118 -22.01 -9.31 -1.19
CA HIS A 118 -21.30 -8.41 -0.27
C HIS A 118 -21.52 -6.94 -0.65
N ASN A 119 -21.77 -6.65 -1.93
CA ASN A 119 -21.97 -5.32 -2.48
C ASN A 119 -23.28 -5.19 -3.29
N SER A 120 -24.21 -4.37 -2.81
CA SER A 120 -25.50 -4.08 -3.45
C SER A 120 -25.43 -3.12 -4.64
N GLU A 121 -24.26 -2.57 -4.99
CA GLU A 121 -24.05 -1.78 -6.21
C GLU A 121 -23.85 -2.66 -7.47
N ILE A 122 -23.48 -3.94 -7.30
CA ILE A 122 -23.26 -4.87 -8.42
C ILE A 122 -24.59 -5.26 -9.08
N ILE A 123 -24.63 -5.25 -10.41
CA ILE A 123 -25.80 -5.68 -11.21
C ILE A 123 -25.47 -7.00 -11.89
N GLU A 124 -26.32 -8.01 -11.69
CA GLU A 124 -26.29 -9.29 -12.39
C GLU A 124 -27.44 -9.27 -13.42
N ARG A 125 -27.13 -9.40 -14.71
CA ARG A 125 -28.10 -9.32 -15.81
C ARG A 125 -28.35 -10.70 -16.39
N ILE A 126 -29.55 -10.94 -16.94
CA ILE A 126 -29.84 -12.21 -17.64
C ILE A 126 -28.91 -12.38 -18.86
N THR A 127 -28.54 -11.28 -19.52
CA THR A 127 -27.63 -11.25 -20.67
C THR A 127 -26.21 -11.74 -20.33
N ASP A 128 -25.78 -11.68 -19.06
CA ASP A 128 -24.46 -12.16 -18.63
C ASP A 128 -24.25 -13.65 -18.96
N ASN A 129 -25.34 -14.43 -19.01
CA ASN A 129 -25.30 -15.86 -19.35
C ASN A 129 -24.96 -16.13 -20.82
N GLU A 130 -25.01 -15.12 -21.68
CA GLU A 130 -24.66 -15.20 -23.11
C GLU A 130 -23.42 -14.35 -23.41
N GLU A 131 -23.41 -13.09 -22.98
CA GLU A 131 -22.35 -12.12 -23.22
C GLU A 131 -21.02 -12.56 -22.59
N VAL A 132 -21.02 -13.05 -21.34
CA VAL A 132 -19.79 -13.48 -20.67
C VAL A 132 -19.23 -14.75 -21.33
N PRO A 133 -20.00 -15.83 -21.59
CA PRO A 133 -19.50 -16.97 -22.37
C PRO A 133 -19.03 -16.65 -23.79
N MET A 134 -19.57 -15.62 -24.46
CA MET A 134 -18.99 -15.14 -25.73
C MET A 134 -17.60 -14.53 -25.49
N LEU A 135 -17.49 -13.57 -24.57
CA LEU A 135 -16.22 -12.93 -24.22
C LEU A 135 -15.16 -13.95 -23.76
N LEU A 136 -15.52 -14.96 -22.97
CA LEU A 136 -14.61 -16.02 -22.52
C LEU A 136 -13.93 -16.76 -23.68
N ARG A 137 -14.60 -16.95 -24.82
CA ARG A 137 -14.03 -17.62 -26.00
C ARG A 137 -12.98 -16.76 -26.71
N GLU A 138 -13.03 -15.44 -26.55
CA GLU A 138 -12.07 -14.49 -27.13
C GLU A 138 -10.86 -14.24 -26.21
N LEU A 139 -10.90 -14.73 -24.96
CA LEU A 139 -9.90 -14.45 -23.92
C LEU A 139 -9.01 -15.68 -23.61
N PRO A 140 -7.92 -15.92 -24.38
CA PRO A 140 -7.02 -17.02 -24.10
C PRO A 140 -6.37 -16.91 -22.71
N ASN A 141 -6.13 -18.06 -22.08
CA ASN A 141 -5.37 -18.19 -20.82
C ASN A 141 -5.96 -17.48 -19.58
N LEU A 142 -7.29 -17.27 -19.52
CA LEU A 142 -7.99 -16.70 -18.36
C LEU A 142 -7.99 -17.59 -17.09
N GLY A 143 -7.72 -18.89 -17.26
CA GLY A 143 -7.63 -19.84 -16.15
C GLY A 143 -8.98 -20.30 -15.58
N GLU A 144 -10.06 -20.30 -16.38
CA GLU A 144 -11.41 -20.76 -16.00
C GLU A 144 -11.44 -22.17 -15.39
N LYS A 145 -10.51 -23.05 -15.79
CA LYS A 145 -10.39 -24.42 -15.27
C LYS A 145 -9.92 -24.48 -13.81
N ASN A 146 -9.56 -23.35 -13.20
CA ASN A 146 -9.25 -23.28 -11.77
C ASN A 146 -10.52 -23.55 -10.95
N LYS A 147 -10.44 -24.49 -9.99
CA LYS A 147 -11.54 -24.88 -9.09
C LYS A 147 -11.43 -24.30 -7.69
N GLU A 148 -10.36 -23.54 -7.40
CA GLU A 148 -10.09 -22.92 -6.10
C GLU A 148 -11.13 -21.83 -5.78
N GLN A 149 -11.84 -21.98 -4.66
CA GLN A 149 -12.79 -20.96 -4.17
C GLN A 149 -12.03 -19.76 -3.54
N PRO A 150 -12.50 -18.50 -3.70
CA PRO A 150 -13.63 -18.06 -4.52
C PRO A 150 -13.28 -17.80 -6.01
N LEU A 151 -12.04 -18.05 -6.44
CA LEU A 151 -11.53 -17.79 -7.79
C LEU A 151 -12.31 -18.50 -8.92
N CYS A 152 -13.08 -19.53 -8.59
CA CYS A 152 -13.95 -20.28 -9.52
C CYS A 152 -15.42 -19.83 -9.53
N ARG A 153 -15.80 -18.78 -8.79
CA ARG A 153 -17.18 -18.27 -8.74
C ARG A 153 -17.53 -17.44 -10.00
N PRO A 154 -18.79 -17.44 -10.46
CA PRO A 154 -19.21 -16.69 -11.66
C PRO A 154 -18.82 -15.21 -11.65
N TYR A 155 -19.04 -14.49 -10.54
CA TYR A 155 -18.65 -13.08 -10.45
C TYR A 155 -17.14 -12.88 -10.64
N SER A 156 -16.31 -13.79 -10.11
CA SER A 156 -14.85 -13.69 -10.26
C SER A 156 -14.38 -13.99 -11.68
N ILE A 157 -15.04 -14.94 -12.35
CA ILE A 157 -14.77 -15.26 -13.75
C ILE A 157 -15.18 -14.08 -14.64
N LYS A 158 -16.38 -13.50 -14.43
CA LYS A 158 -16.85 -12.28 -15.11
C LYS A 158 -15.88 -11.10 -14.87
N ALA A 159 -15.53 -10.81 -13.63
CA ALA A 159 -14.63 -9.70 -13.30
C ALA A 159 -13.23 -9.88 -13.91
N ARG A 160 -12.70 -11.11 -13.93
CA ARG A 160 -11.42 -11.41 -14.58
C ARG A 160 -11.48 -11.27 -16.10
N ALA A 161 -12.59 -11.71 -16.71
CA ALA A 161 -12.81 -11.55 -18.14
C ALA A 161 -12.84 -10.06 -18.52
N LEU A 162 -13.58 -9.24 -17.78
CA LEU A 162 -13.65 -7.79 -17.99
C LEU A 162 -12.30 -7.09 -17.76
N LEU A 163 -11.49 -7.54 -16.79
CA LEU A 163 -10.12 -7.05 -16.60
C LEU A 163 -9.17 -7.48 -17.72
N HIS A 164 -9.26 -8.71 -18.24
CA HIS A 164 -8.47 -9.12 -19.41
C HIS A 164 -8.88 -8.33 -20.67
N ALA A 165 -10.19 -8.12 -20.88
CA ALA A 165 -10.72 -7.31 -21.97
C ALA A 165 -10.29 -5.83 -21.88
N HIS A 166 -10.17 -5.29 -20.65
CA HIS A 166 -9.59 -3.98 -20.38
C HIS A 166 -8.11 -3.89 -20.78
N LEU A 167 -7.28 -4.84 -20.31
CA LEU A 167 -5.83 -4.88 -20.59
C LEU A 167 -5.50 -5.16 -22.06
N MET A 168 -6.45 -5.70 -22.83
CA MET A 168 -6.37 -5.88 -24.30
C MET A 168 -7.15 -4.82 -25.09
N ARG A 169 -7.72 -3.80 -24.42
CA ARG A 169 -8.44 -2.66 -25.04
C ARG A 169 -9.60 -3.09 -25.96
N MET A 170 -10.21 -4.24 -25.67
CA MET A 170 -11.34 -4.78 -26.42
C MET A 170 -12.56 -3.86 -26.32
N ARG A 171 -13.41 -3.85 -27.34
CA ARG A 171 -14.73 -3.22 -27.28
C ARG A 171 -15.73 -4.20 -26.66
N LEU A 172 -16.60 -3.67 -25.81
CA LEU A 172 -17.68 -4.42 -25.14
C LEU A 172 -19.01 -3.68 -25.38
N PRO A 173 -20.18 -4.33 -25.26
CA PRO A 173 -21.46 -3.64 -25.41
C PRO A 173 -21.63 -2.54 -24.34
N GLU A 174 -22.00 -1.34 -24.78
CA GLU A 174 -21.83 -0.11 -23.99
C GLU A 174 -22.76 0.00 -22.76
N GLU A 175 -23.94 -0.62 -22.82
CA GLU A 175 -24.98 -0.58 -21.77
C GLU A 175 -24.90 -1.75 -20.76
N THR A 176 -24.14 -2.81 -21.07
CA THR A 176 -24.05 -4.03 -20.24
C THR A 176 -22.63 -4.20 -19.69
N LEU A 177 -21.78 -4.97 -20.37
CA LEU A 177 -20.44 -5.35 -19.89
C LEU A 177 -19.48 -4.16 -19.78
N GLU A 178 -19.67 -3.11 -20.56
CA GLU A 178 -18.84 -1.90 -20.46
C GLU A 178 -19.09 -1.11 -19.17
N VAL A 179 -20.36 -0.99 -18.74
CA VAL A 179 -20.71 -0.36 -17.45
C VAL A 179 -20.02 -1.11 -16.30
N ASP A 180 -20.06 -2.43 -16.35
CA ASP A 180 -19.47 -3.30 -15.34
C ASP A 180 -17.93 -3.24 -15.37
N ARG A 181 -17.32 -3.20 -16.57
CA ARG A 181 -15.88 -2.97 -16.75
C ARG A 181 -15.45 -1.65 -16.11
N ARG A 182 -16.17 -0.56 -16.37
CA ARG A 182 -15.90 0.76 -15.77
C ARG A 182 -16.00 0.72 -14.26
N TYR A 183 -17.02 0.08 -13.70
CA TYR A 183 -17.14 -0.12 -12.25
C TYR A 183 -15.91 -0.87 -11.68
N ILE A 184 -15.61 -2.05 -12.22
CA ILE A 184 -14.52 -2.92 -11.74
C ILE A 184 -13.17 -2.20 -11.79
N VAL A 185 -12.81 -1.65 -12.95
CA VAL A 185 -11.54 -0.94 -13.18
C VAL A 185 -11.40 0.25 -12.22
N SER A 186 -12.49 0.99 -11.94
CA SER A 186 -12.46 2.13 -11.01
C SER A 186 -12.15 1.75 -9.55
N ARG A 187 -12.52 0.53 -9.11
CA ARG A 187 -12.28 0.04 -7.75
C ARG A 187 -10.88 -0.57 -7.58
N CYS A 188 -10.25 -1.04 -8.67
CA CYS A 188 -8.96 -1.74 -8.63
C CYS A 188 -7.81 -0.99 -7.94
N PRO A 189 -7.63 0.34 -8.02
CA PRO A 189 -6.51 1.02 -7.36
C PRO A 189 -6.46 0.78 -5.84
N ASN A 190 -7.57 1.00 -5.12
CA ASN A 190 -7.63 0.77 -3.66
C ASN A 190 -7.45 -0.71 -3.32
N LEU A 191 -8.05 -1.59 -4.12
CA LEU A 191 -7.93 -3.04 -3.98
C LEU A 191 -6.47 -3.53 -4.13
N ILE A 192 -5.68 -2.91 -5.00
CA ILE A 192 -4.26 -3.23 -5.17
C ILE A 192 -3.43 -2.68 -4.01
N VAL A 193 -3.72 -1.48 -3.51
CA VAL A 193 -3.06 -0.93 -2.31
C VAL A 193 -3.30 -1.84 -1.11
N GLU A 194 -4.53 -2.29 -0.88
CA GLU A 194 -4.85 -3.24 0.19
C GLU A 194 -4.12 -4.59 -0.01
N MET A 195 -4.05 -5.13 -1.23
CA MET A 195 -3.31 -6.36 -1.51
C MET A 195 -1.80 -6.22 -1.24
N VAL A 196 -1.20 -5.07 -1.61
CA VAL A 196 0.19 -4.75 -1.27
C VAL A 196 0.39 -4.58 0.24
N ASN A 197 -0.56 -3.95 0.95
CA ASN A 197 -0.56 -3.86 2.41
C ASN A 197 -0.62 -5.26 3.07
N CYS A 198 -1.38 -6.21 2.51
CA CYS A 198 -1.42 -7.59 2.98
C CYS A 198 -0.06 -8.30 2.81
N VAL A 199 0.60 -8.15 1.65
CA VAL A 199 1.93 -8.71 1.41
C VAL A 199 2.98 -8.09 2.35
N ASN A 200 2.95 -6.77 2.55
CA ASN A 200 3.84 -6.08 3.50
C ASN A 200 3.67 -6.60 4.94
N GLN A 201 2.44 -6.80 5.40
CA GLN A 201 2.17 -7.35 6.73
C GLN A 201 2.63 -8.81 6.85
N LEU A 202 2.48 -9.64 5.81
CA LEU A 202 3.03 -10.99 5.79
C LEU A 202 4.57 -11.00 5.82
N ILE A 203 5.23 -10.07 5.12
CA ILE A 203 6.68 -9.88 5.20
C ILE A 203 7.11 -9.54 6.63
N ALA A 204 6.42 -8.60 7.29
CA ALA A 204 6.70 -8.24 8.70
C ALA A 204 6.50 -9.43 9.65
N LEU A 205 5.42 -10.21 9.47
CA LEU A 205 5.15 -11.43 10.24
C LEU A 205 6.21 -12.52 10.03
N ALA A 206 6.79 -12.63 8.82
CA ALA A 206 7.86 -13.56 8.53
C ALA A 206 9.19 -13.16 9.21
N TYR A 207 9.56 -11.88 9.16
CA TYR A 207 10.72 -11.37 9.92
C TYR A 207 10.53 -11.51 11.43
N ALA A 208 9.32 -11.29 11.95
CA ALA A 208 8.94 -11.57 13.34
C ALA A 208 8.82 -13.08 13.67
N ARG A 209 9.19 -13.98 12.75
CA ARG A 209 9.13 -15.46 12.86
C ARG A 209 7.75 -16.04 13.19
N ARG A 210 6.67 -15.27 12.97
CA ARG A 210 5.27 -15.70 13.21
C ARG A 210 4.70 -16.54 12.07
N ILE A 211 5.28 -16.47 10.87
CA ILE A 211 4.96 -17.37 9.75
C ILE A 211 6.24 -18.00 9.17
N PRO A 212 6.21 -19.25 8.68
CA PRO A 212 7.40 -19.99 8.26
C PRO A 212 7.88 -19.66 6.83
N ARG A 213 7.15 -18.83 6.08
CA ARG A 213 7.46 -18.50 4.68
C ARG A 213 7.40 -16.99 4.46
N LEU A 214 8.54 -16.41 4.10
CA LEU A 214 8.66 -15.03 3.63
C LEU A 214 8.10 -14.90 2.20
N PRO A 215 7.17 -13.97 1.92
CA PRO A 215 6.80 -13.61 0.55
C PRO A 215 8.01 -13.09 -0.25
N THR A 216 8.15 -13.49 -1.50
CA THR A 216 9.27 -13.07 -2.35
C THR A 216 9.11 -11.61 -2.82
N ILE A 217 10.22 -10.96 -3.17
CA ILE A 217 10.20 -9.60 -3.75
C ILE A 217 9.34 -9.55 -5.04
N GLY A 218 9.42 -10.60 -5.86
CA GLY A 218 8.58 -10.75 -7.05
C GLY A 218 7.07 -10.81 -6.76
N THR A 219 6.64 -11.27 -5.58
CA THR A 219 5.22 -11.25 -5.18
C THR A 219 4.72 -9.83 -4.96
N ILE A 220 5.46 -9.00 -4.21
CA ILE A 220 5.07 -7.60 -3.99
C ILE A 220 5.19 -6.78 -5.28
N GLU A 221 6.25 -6.96 -6.07
CA GLU A 221 6.38 -6.34 -7.38
C GLU A 221 5.23 -6.71 -8.32
N ASN A 222 4.84 -7.99 -8.40
CA ASN A 222 3.72 -8.41 -9.23
C ASN A 222 2.38 -7.86 -8.73
N CYS A 223 2.18 -7.67 -7.42
CA CYS A 223 1.00 -6.96 -6.92
C CYS A 223 1.03 -5.48 -7.30
N MET A 224 2.18 -4.80 -7.17
CA MET A 224 2.35 -3.39 -7.53
C MET A 224 2.18 -3.13 -9.04
N LYS A 225 2.68 -4.02 -9.90
CA LYS A 225 2.57 -3.94 -11.38
C LYS A 225 1.12 -3.86 -11.88
N LEU A 226 0.16 -4.44 -11.17
CA LEU A 226 -1.26 -4.40 -11.53
C LEU A 226 -1.81 -2.97 -11.59
N SER A 227 -1.28 -2.04 -10.79
CA SER A 227 -1.77 -0.66 -10.73
C SER A 227 -1.52 0.11 -12.04
N PRO A 228 -0.28 0.27 -12.53
CA PRO A 228 -0.03 0.91 -13.82
C PRO A 228 -0.65 0.13 -14.99
N MET A 229 -0.71 -1.21 -14.94
CA MET A 229 -1.37 -2.02 -15.98
C MET A 229 -2.85 -1.64 -16.12
N ILE A 230 -3.59 -1.60 -15.02
CA ILE A 230 -5.03 -1.29 -15.04
C ILE A 230 -5.28 0.20 -15.30
N VAL A 231 -4.45 1.10 -14.79
CA VAL A 231 -4.58 2.55 -15.07
C VAL A 231 -4.26 2.87 -16.55
N GLN A 232 -3.32 2.18 -17.18
CA GLN A 232 -2.97 2.41 -18.61
C GLN A 232 -3.76 1.52 -19.59
N GLY A 233 -4.58 0.59 -19.08
CA GLY A 233 -5.30 -0.40 -19.90
C GLY A 233 -4.33 -1.19 -20.78
N LEU A 234 -3.27 -1.75 -20.19
CA LEU A 234 -2.17 -2.37 -20.93
C LEU A 234 -1.49 -3.49 -20.12
N TRP A 235 -1.15 -4.59 -20.77
CA TRP A 235 -0.32 -5.64 -20.17
C TRP A 235 1.14 -5.21 -19.96
N ASP A 236 1.80 -5.83 -18.99
CA ASP A 236 3.22 -5.61 -18.64
C ASP A 236 4.19 -5.96 -19.78
N TYR A 237 3.91 -7.01 -20.55
CA TYR A 237 4.72 -7.46 -21.68
C TYR A 237 4.50 -6.64 -22.98
N LYS A 238 3.63 -5.63 -22.98
CA LYS A 238 3.36 -4.77 -24.14
C LYS A 238 4.21 -3.49 -24.07
N SER A 239 4.58 -2.94 -25.22
CA SER A 239 5.45 -1.74 -25.27
C SER A 239 4.83 -0.54 -24.55
N ALA A 240 5.59 0.07 -23.63
CA ALA A 240 5.19 1.29 -22.92
C ALA A 240 4.87 2.48 -23.84
N LEU A 241 5.31 2.45 -25.10
CA LEU A 241 4.95 3.44 -26.13
C LEU A 241 3.43 3.48 -26.40
N LEU A 242 2.70 2.39 -26.15
CA LEU A 242 1.23 2.31 -26.24
C LEU A 242 0.48 3.08 -25.14
N GLN A 243 1.19 3.77 -24.25
CA GLN A 243 0.64 4.73 -23.28
C GLN A 243 0.50 6.16 -23.87
N LEU A 244 1.11 6.44 -25.03
CA LEU A 244 0.98 7.73 -25.71
C LEU A 244 -0.27 7.75 -26.61
N PRO A 245 -0.91 8.92 -26.79
CA PRO A 245 -2.09 9.04 -27.63
C PRO A 245 -1.76 8.73 -29.10
N TYR A 246 -2.75 8.23 -29.85
CA TYR A 246 -2.65 7.87 -31.28
C TYR A 246 -1.62 6.77 -31.64
N ILE A 247 -0.93 6.14 -30.67
CA ILE A 247 -0.03 5.00 -30.92
C ILE A 247 -0.79 3.68 -30.76
N THR A 248 -0.86 2.90 -31.84
CA THR A 248 -1.42 1.54 -31.89
C THR A 248 -0.31 0.51 -32.13
N GLU A 249 -0.63 -0.78 -32.05
CA GLU A 249 0.36 -1.85 -32.26
C GLU A 249 0.96 -1.81 -33.68
N ASP A 250 0.16 -1.43 -34.68
CA ASP A 250 0.61 -1.20 -36.06
C ASP A 250 1.71 -0.14 -36.19
N HIS A 251 1.79 0.80 -35.26
CA HIS A 251 2.77 1.89 -35.27
C HIS A 251 4.11 1.48 -34.65
N LEU A 252 4.17 0.41 -33.85
CA LEU A 252 5.39 -0.03 -33.16
C LEU A 252 6.55 -0.35 -34.12
N LYS A 253 6.24 -0.80 -35.35
CA LYS A 253 7.23 -1.02 -36.42
C LYS A 253 8.06 0.20 -36.81
N TYR A 254 7.62 1.43 -36.51
CA TYR A 254 8.39 2.65 -36.77
C TYR A 254 9.45 2.93 -35.69
N PHE A 255 9.35 2.30 -34.52
CA PHE A 255 10.26 2.47 -33.39
C PHE A 255 11.42 1.45 -33.40
N THR A 256 11.27 0.36 -34.14
CA THR A 256 12.29 -0.68 -34.35
C THR A 256 12.83 -0.65 -35.78
N ASN A 257 13.98 -0.02 -36.00
CA ASN A 257 14.65 0.05 -37.30
C ASN A 257 16.14 -0.33 -37.15
N ARG A 258 16.79 -0.77 -38.24
CA ARG A 258 18.18 -1.29 -38.23
C ARG A 258 19.24 -0.34 -37.64
N LYS A 259 18.95 0.96 -37.54
CA LYS A 259 19.84 1.99 -36.98
C LYS A 259 19.50 2.39 -35.53
N LYS A 260 18.24 2.29 -35.10
CA LYS A 260 17.76 2.70 -33.77
C LYS A 260 16.56 1.82 -33.37
N HIS A 261 16.59 1.29 -32.15
CA HIS A 261 15.52 0.51 -31.55
C HIS A 261 15.04 1.19 -30.27
N ILE A 262 13.94 1.92 -30.35
CA ILE A 262 13.37 2.67 -29.24
C ILE A 262 12.48 1.72 -28.43
N LYS A 263 12.92 1.33 -27.23
CA LYS A 263 12.17 0.44 -26.33
C LYS A 263 11.31 1.21 -25.31
N SER A 264 11.78 2.35 -24.82
CA SER A 264 11.16 3.10 -23.73
C SER A 264 10.74 4.52 -24.10
N LEU A 265 9.84 5.09 -23.29
CA LEU A 265 9.40 6.48 -23.38
C LEU A 265 10.56 7.46 -23.15
N LEU A 266 11.52 7.08 -22.29
CA LEU A 266 12.77 7.80 -22.04
C LEU A 266 13.57 7.96 -23.35
N GLN A 267 13.83 6.85 -24.05
CA GLN A 267 14.57 6.85 -25.31
C GLN A 267 13.88 7.67 -26.41
N LEU A 268 12.54 7.70 -26.43
CA LEU A 268 11.78 8.55 -27.35
C LEU A 268 11.92 10.05 -27.02
N ALA A 269 11.93 10.41 -25.74
CA ALA A 269 12.17 11.78 -25.29
C ALA A 269 13.59 12.26 -25.61
N GLN A 270 14.60 11.38 -25.50
CA GLN A 270 16.00 11.72 -25.75
C GLN A 270 16.35 11.95 -27.23
N LEU A 271 15.48 11.59 -28.18
CA LEU A 271 15.65 11.94 -29.59
C LEU A 271 15.61 13.46 -29.80
N SER A 272 16.37 13.95 -30.79
CA SER A 272 16.22 15.33 -31.28
C SER A 272 14.82 15.55 -31.88
N GLY A 273 14.40 16.82 -31.98
CA GLY A 273 13.07 17.15 -32.52
C GLY A 273 12.83 16.59 -33.93
N GLU A 274 13.85 16.67 -34.79
CA GLU A 274 13.81 16.14 -36.17
C GLU A 274 13.67 14.61 -36.19
N GLU A 275 14.51 13.89 -35.44
CA GLU A 275 14.46 12.43 -35.38
C GLU A 275 13.13 11.95 -34.79
N ARG A 276 12.62 12.64 -33.77
CA ARG A 276 11.34 12.32 -33.13
C ARG A 276 10.15 12.57 -34.06
N ARG A 277 10.16 13.69 -34.81
CA ARG A 277 9.16 13.96 -35.86
C ARG A 277 9.23 12.93 -36.99
N GLN A 278 10.43 12.47 -37.37
CA GLN A 278 10.63 11.44 -38.40
C GLN A 278 10.17 10.03 -37.96
N VAL A 279 10.33 9.67 -36.68
CA VAL A 279 9.75 8.43 -36.11
C VAL A 279 8.23 8.54 -36.05
N LEU A 280 7.71 9.68 -35.59
CA LEU A 280 6.27 9.97 -35.46
C LEU A 280 5.63 10.56 -36.73
N ARG A 281 6.24 10.35 -37.90
CA ARG A 281 5.80 10.91 -39.19
C ARG A 281 4.42 10.45 -39.69
N PHE A 282 3.83 9.45 -39.03
CA PHE A 282 2.47 8.97 -39.29
C PHE A 282 1.40 9.82 -38.58
N LEU A 283 1.81 10.77 -37.72
CA LEU A 283 0.93 11.72 -37.04
C LEU A 283 0.88 13.06 -37.76
N ASN A 284 -0.31 13.65 -37.89
CA ASN A 284 -0.44 15.06 -38.26
C ASN A 284 0.09 15.98 -37.15
N ASP A 285 0.27 17.27 -37.42
CA ASP A 285 0.92 18.19 -36.47
C ASP A 285 0.19 18.28 -35.12
N LYS A 286 -1.15 18.36 -35.12
CA LYS A 286 -1.95 18.38 -33.89
C LYS A 286 -1.78 17.11 -33.06
N GLN A 287 -1.79 15.94 -33.71
CA GLN A 287 -1.57 14.65 -33.05
C GLN A 287 -0.15 14.53 -32.49
N TYR A 288 0.85 15.07 -33.22
CA TYR A 288 2.23 15.12 -32.76
C TYR A 288 2.38 16.04 -31.53
N ASP A 289 1.77 17.22 -31.56
CA ASP A 289 1.78 18.18 -30.45
C ASP A 289 1.09 17.60 -29.20
N ASP A 290 -0.02 16.89 -29.35
CA ASP A 290 -0.67 16.13 -28.27
C ASP A 290 0.27 15.05 -27.68
N VAL A 291 0.95 14.26 -28.52
CA VAL A 291 1.92 13.25 -28.06
C VAL A 291 3.11 13.93 -27.35
N MET A 292 3.60 15.06 -27.86
CA MET A 292 4.65 15.84 -27.21
C MET A 292 4.17 16.43 -25.88
N LYS A 293 2.94 16.89 -25.79
CA LYS A 293 2.31 17.41 -24.57
C LYS A 293 2.13 16.31 -23.51
N VAL A 294 1.74 15.09 -23.90
CA VAL A 294 1.68 13.96 -22.97
C VAL A 294 3.08 13.54 -22.55
N LEU A 295 3.98 13.26 -23.51
CA LEU A 295 5.35 12.80 -23.25
C LEU A 295 6.15 13.79 -22.38
N SER A 296 6.05 15.10 -22.65
CA SER A 296 6.78 16.13 -21.91
C SER A 296 6.34 16.27 -20.44
N ASN A 297 5.09 15.91 -20.12
CA ASN A 297 4.53 15.97 -18.76
C ASN A 297 4.65 14.64 -17.98
N MET A 298 5.10 13.55 -18.63
CA MET A 298 5.36 12.29 -17.94
C MET A 298 6.42 12.49 -16.84
N PRO A 299 6.27 11.82 -15.68
CA PRO A 299 7.19 11.99 -14.57
C PRO A 299 8.57 11.42 -14.91
N TYR A 300 9.61 12.23 -14.73
CA TYR A 300 10.97 11.76 -14.58
C TYR A 300 11.33 11.82 -13.10
N ILE A 301 11.90 10.75 -12.55
CA ILE A 301 12.12 10.62 -11.10
C ILE A 301 13.62 10.48 -10.83
N HIS A 302 14.20 11.51 -10.23
CA HIS A 302 15.52 11.41 -9.62
C HIS A 302 15.40 10.73 -8.26
N PHE A 303 16.22 9.71 -8.05
CA PHE A 303 16.24 8.87 -6.86
C PHE A 303 17.63 8.93 -6.22
N GLN A 304 17.69 9.40 -4.98
CA GLN A 304 18.89 9.39 -4.14
C GLN A 304 18.56 8.67 -2.84
N VAL A 305 19.51 7.88 -2.33
CA VAL A 305 19.39 7.11 -1.09
C VAL A 305 20.58 7.44 -0.21
N ASN A 306 20.31 7.81 1.05
CA ASN A 306 21.29 7.83 2.12
C ASN A 306 20.95 6.75 3.15
N THR A 307 21.96 6.17 3.78
CA THR A 307 21.80 5.16 4.83
C THR A 307 22.63 5.61 6.04
N GLU A 308 21.97 5.81 7.16
CA GLU A 308 22.53 6.49 8.33
C GLU A 308 22.00 5.85 9.62
N VAL A 309 22.84 5.80 10.67
CA VAL A 309 22.42 5.43 12.02
C VAL A 309 22.19 6.73 12.79
N ILE A 310 20.94 7.15 12.90
CA ILE A 310 20.57 8.49 13.42
C ILE A 310 20.96 8.66 14.89
N ASP A 311 20.94 7.58 15.66
CA ASP A 311 21.17 7.57 17.11
C ASP A 311 22.62 7.22 17.50
N ASP A 312 23.54 7.14 16.53
CA ASP A 312 24.99 6.95 16.73
C ASP A 312 25.74 8.29 16.60
N GLU A 313 26.89 8.41 17.25
CA GLU A 313 27.83 9.53 17.05
C GLU A 313 28.43 9.46 15.63
N ASN A 314 28.84 8.27 15.21
CA ASN A 314 29.41 8.01 13.89
C ASN A 314 28.31 7.56 12.93
N SER A 315 27.31 8.43 12.70
CA SER A 315 26.09 8.14 11.92
C SER A 315 26.28 7.56 10.50
N THR A 316 27.48 7.61 9.92
CA THR A 316 27.83 7.00 8.62
C THR A 316 28.39 5.56 8.74
N VAL A 317 28.71 5.09 9.94
CA VAL A 317 29.25 3.76 10.23
C VAL A 317 28.10 2.81 10.57
N VAL A 318 27.90 1.78 9.75
CA VAL A 318 26.82 0.80 9.95
C VAL A 318 27.33 -0.38 10.80
N THR A 319 27.09 -0.30 12.10
CA THR A 319 27.43 -1.35 13.07
C THR A 319 26.40 -2.49 13.08
N ALA A 320 26.86 -3.73 13.31
CA ALA A 320 25.98 -4.90 13.35
C ALA A 320 24.98 -4.80 14.51
N GLY A 321 23.69 -4.94 14.22
CA GLY A 321 22.59 -4.81 15.19
C GLY A 321 22.03 -3.39 15.35
N ALA A 322 22.66 -2.37 14.77
CA ALA A 322 22.15 -1.00 14.78
C ALA A 322 20.88 -0.84 13.91
N ILE A 323 20.01 0.09 14.29
CA ILE A 323 18.82 0.45 13.51
C ILE A 323 19.23 1.47 12.43
N VAL A 324 19.48 0.97 11.22
CA VAL A 324 19.81 1.82 10.06
C VAL A 324 18.55 2.50 9.52
N THR A 325 18.56 3.82 9.45
CA THR A 325 17.54 4.60 8.77
C THR A 325 17.92 4.80 7.29
N VAL A 326 17.01 4.44 6.39
CA VAL A 326 17.17 4.64 4.95
C VAL A 326 16.43 5.91 4.54
N THR A 327 17.15 7.02 4.40
CA THR A 327 16.60 8.29 3.92
C THR A 327 16.53 8.27 2.39
N VAL A 328 15.34 8.25 1.82
CA VAL A 328 15.13 8.28 0.36
C VAL A 328 14.66 9.66 -0.09
N LEU A 329 15.43 10.32 -0.96
CA LEU A 329 15.03 11.56 -1.61
C LEU A 329 14.53 11.27 -3.04
N LEU A 330 13.24 11.53 -3.24
CA LEU A 330 12.57 11.46 -4.55
C LEU A 330 12.32 12.89 -5.06
N ARG A 331 12.94 13.26 -6.17
CA ARG A 331 12.64 14.51 -6.90
C ARG A 331 11.95 14.18 -8.22
N ARG A 332 10.66 14.49 -8.32
CA ARG A 332 9.89 14.46 -9.57
C ARG A 332 10.24 15.69 -10.39
N THR A 333 10.63 15.49 -11.64
CA THR A 333 10.63 16.50 -12.70
C THR A 333 9.79 16.03 -13.89
N ASN A 334 9.77 16.82 -14.96
CA ASN A 334 9.00 16.53 -16.17
C ASN A 334 9.94 16.05 -17.29
N MET A 335 9.58 14.97 -17.98
CA MET A 335 10.40 14.34 -19.03
C MET A 335 10.78 15.28 -20.21
N LYS A 336 10.14 16.45 -20.31
CA LYS A 336 10.60 17.58 -21.14
C LYS A 336 12.09 17.92 -20.96
N GLU A 337 12.62 17.79 -19.74
CA GLU A 337 14.04 18.09 -19.42
C GLU A 337 15.02 17.24 -20.25
N LEU A 338 14.59 16.06 -20.71
CA LEU A 338 15.41 15.14 -21.50
C LEU A 338 15.29 15.35 -23.02
N PHE A 339 14.58 16.37 -23.49
CA PHE A 339 14.28 16.55 -24.92
C PHE A 339 15.53 16.90 -25.73
N GLY A 340 16.13 15.88 -26.34
CA GLY A 340 17.42 15.96 -27.05
C GLY A 340 18.65 15.75 -26.18
N ASP A 341 18.50 15.45 -24.88
CA ASP A 341 19.62 15.15 -23.98
C ASP A 341 20.02 13.67 -24.07
N THR A 342 21.15 13.40 -24.74
CA THR A 342 21.72 12.07 -24.86
C THR A 342 22.73 11.72 -23.76
N THR A 343 22.95 12.58 -22.75
CA THR A 343 23.94 12.36 -21.68
C THR A 343 23.42 11.38 -20.62
N VAL A 344 22.13 11.45 -20.29
CA VAL A 344 21.46 10.55 -19.36
C VAL A 344 21.43 9.13 -19.94
N LYS A 345 22.12 8.20 -19.29
CA LYS A 345 22.04 6.77 -19.62
C LYS A 345 20.93 6.10 -18.81
N GLU A 346 20.03 5.41 -19.51
CA GLU A 346 19.01 4.58 -18.89
C GLU A 346 19.67 3.49 -18.01
N LYS A 347 19.35 3.49 -16.71
CA LYS A 347 19.75 2.39 -15.81
C LYS A 347 18.88 1.18 -16.14
N ALA A 348 19.29 0.41 -17.13
CA ALA A 348 18.65 -0.85 -17.48
C ALA A 348 18.65 -1.80 -16.28
N LEU A 349 17.50 -1.91 -15.61
CA LEU A 349 17.18 -3.08 -14.81
C LEU A 349 17.23 -4.28 -15.76
N LYS A 350 17.95 -5.34 -15.37
CA LYS A 350 18.01 -6.55 -16.18
C LYS A 350 16.65 -7.24 -16.06
N GLU A 351 15.98 -7.37 -17.18
CA GLU A 351 14.83 -8.26 -17.32
C GLU A 351 15.39 -9.69 -17.45
N ASP A 352 15.19 -10.52 -16.43
CA ASP A 352 15.59 -11.92 -16.46
C ASP A 352 14.62 -12.70 -17.37
N GLU A 353 14.93 -12.80 -18.66
CA GLU A 353 14.15 -13.52 -19.69
C GLU A 353 14.19 -15.07 -19.54
N GLU A 354 14.03 -15.61 -18.32
CA GLU A 354 13.85 -17.05 -18.06
C GLU A 354 12.52 -17.33 -17.33
N GLY A 355 11.41 -17.21 -18.06
CA GLY A 355 10.05 -17.41 -17.52
C GLY A 355 8.98 -17.88 -18.51
N GLY A 356 9.36 -18.31 -19.72
CA GLY A 356 8.47 -18.56 -20.87
C GLY A 356 8.42 -20.00 -21.39
N GLY A 357 8.50 -21.01 -20.51
CA GLY A 357 8.46 -22.43 -20.90
C GLY A 357 7.05 -22.97 -21.10
N ASP A 358 6.45 -22.76 -22.28
CA ASP A 358 5.18 -23.40 -22.64
C ASP A 358 5.35 -24.92 -22.86
N ILE A 359 4.54 -25.73 -22.18
CA ILE A 359 4.56 -27.20 -22.30
C ILE A 359 3.74 -27.61 -23.52
N ALA A 360 4.40 -27.69 -24.67
CA ALA A 360 3.84 -28.25 -25.90
C ALA A 360 4.23 -29.74 -26.05
N GLU A 361 3.33 -30.66 -25.68
CA GLU A 361 3.49 -32.07 -26.03
C GLU A 361 3.36 -32.27 -27.55
N LYS A 362 4.36 -32.89 -28.19
CA LYS A 362 4.15 -33.59 -29.47
C LYS A 362 5.27 -34.55 -29.85
N GLY A 363 4.88 -35.78 -30.16
CA GLY A 363 5.33 -36.56 -31.32
C GLY A 363 6.80 -36.99 -31.40
N GLU A 364 7.01 -38.30 -31.38
CA GLU A 364 8.26 -38.92 -31.82
C GLU A 364 8.54 -38.64 -33.31
N ASN A 365 9.80 -38.37 -33.65
CA ASN A 365 10.48 -39.20 -34.66
C ASN A 365 12.00 -39.14 -34.55
N ASP A 366 12.65 -40.21 -35.00
CA ASP A 366 14.11 -40.39 -34.98
C ASP A 366 14.70 -40.12 -36.39
N LYS A 367 15.85 -39.43 -36.44
CA LYS A 367 16.92 -39.74 -37.39
C LYS A 367 18.25 -39.04 -37.10
N ASN A 368 19.30 -39.86 -37.08
CA ASN A 368 20.72 -39.50 -37.23
C ASN A 368 20.98 -38.34 -38.21
N ASN A 369 21.94 -37.47 -37.86
CA ASN A 369 23.22 -37.52 -38.57
C ASN A 369 24.42 -37.02 -37.73
N LYS A 370 25.63 -37.46 -38.07
CA LYS A 370 26.91 -36.96 -37.52
C LYS A 370 27.72 -36.28 -38.61
N THR A 371 28.31 -35.12 -38.30
CA THR A 371 29.55 -34.66 -38.92
C THR A 371 30.36 -33.82 -37.94
N ASP A 372 31.60 -33.49 -38.28
CA ASP A 372 32.71 -33.45 -37.32
C ASP A 372 33.48 -32.10 -37.29
N LYS A 373 34.09 -31.80 -36.13
CA LYS A 373 35.27 -30.93 -35.89
C LYS A 373 35.22 -29.39 -35.92
N ASN A 374 35.95 -28.86 -34.91
CA ASN A 374 36.85 -27.69 -34.88
C ASN A 374 36.27 -26.26 -34.94
N ASP A 375 36.78 -25.29 -34.15
CA ASP A 375 37.65 -25.37 -32.95
C ASP A 375 37.64 -24.05 -32.15
N LYS A 376 38.40 -24.02 -31.04
CA LYS A 376 38.77 -22.89 -30.15
C LYS A 376 37.71 -22.42 -29.15
N LYS A 377 37.97 -22.80 -27.89
CA LYS A 377 37.54 -22.10 -26.67
C LYS A 377 38.44 -20.89 -26.43
N ASP A 378 37.94 -19.93 -25.67
CA ASP A 378 38.79 -19.18 -24.72
C ASP A 378 38.11 -19.10 -23.34
N VAL A 379 38.91 -18.97 -22.27
CA VAL A 379 38.48 -19.41 -20.92
C VAL A 379 38.43 -18.28 -19.89
N TYR A 380 37.22 -17.97 -19.40
CA TYR A 380 37.04 -17.06 -18.27
C TYR A 380 37.47 -17.71 -16.95
N LYS A 381 38.55 -17.20 -16.34
CA LYS A 381 39.11 -17.72 -15.09
C LYS A 381 38.29 -17.25 -13.87
N ARG A 382 37.98 -18.15 -12.95
CA ARG A 382 37.44 -17.80 -11.61
C ARG A 382 38.61 -17.58 -10.62
N PRO A 383 38.59 -16.53 -9.78
CA PRO A 383 39.65 -16.27 -8.80
C PRO A 383 39.65 -17.28 -7.65
N VAL A 384 40.80 -17.45 -7.00
CA VAL A 384 41.08 -18.60 -6.12
C VAL A 384 41.12 -18.19 -4.64
N TRP A 385 39.99 -18.26 -3.93
CA TRP A 385 40.01 -18.33 -2.45
C TRP A 385 38.82 -19.07 -1.78
N MET A 386 38.44 -20.26 -2.26
CA MET A 386 37.65 -21.19 -1.41
C MET A 386 38.19 -22.62 -1.48
N LYS A 387 38.95 -22.99 -0.43
CA LYS A 387 39.41 -24.37 -0.20
C LYS A 387 38.38 -25.09 0.68
N GLN A 388 37.74 -26.14 0.16
CA GLN A 388 37.04 -27.12 1.00
C GLN A 388 37.78 -28.46 0.92
N LYS A 389 37.92 -29.15 2.06
CA LYS A 389 38.85 -30.30 2.21
C LYS A 389 38.27 -31.60 1.61
N LYS A 390 39.19 -32.51 1.25
CA LYS A 390 38.94 -33.85 0.66
C LYS A 390 38.18 -34.79 1.61
N GLY A 391 37.43 -35.72 1.00
CA GLY A 391 37.32 -37.11 1.47
C GLY A 391 35.99 -37.80 1.10
N THR A 392 35.93 -39.05 0.64
CA THR A 392 36.96 -39.89 -0.01
C THR A 392 36.25 -40.93 -0.90
N ALA A 393 36.85 -41.40 -2.01
CA ALA A 393 36.12 -42.17 -3.03
C ALA A 393 36.48 -43.67 -3.14
N LYS A 394 35.49 -44.51 -3.48
CA LYS A 394 35.54 -45.78 -4.26
C LYS A 394 34.08 -46.20 -4.58
N LYS A 395 33.68 -46.51 -5.83
CA LYS A 395 33.94 -47.73 -6.66
C LYS A 395 33.21 -48.98 -6.09
N VAL A 396 32.47 -49.81 -6.86
CA VAL A 396 32.25 -49.85 -8.34
C VAL A 396 31.06 -50.79 -8.76
N LYS A 397 30.69 -50.75 -10.05
CA LYS A 397 29.91 -51.74 -10.88
C LYS A 397 28.36 -51.77 -10.86
N LYS A 398 27.83 -51.74 -12.10
CA LYS A 398 26.51 -52.18 -12.65
C LYS A 398 26.46 -53.74 -12.76
N PRO A 399 25.39 -54.44 -13.25
CA PRO A 399 24.18 -53.98 -13.99
C PRO A 399 22.81 -54.65 -13.68
N ALA A 400 21.75 -54.14 -14.34
CA ALA A 400 20.56 -54.86 -14.88
C ALA A 400 19.57 -55.59 -13.93
N ALA A 401 18.31 -55.90 -14.31
CA ALA A 401 17.34 -55.26 -15.23
C ALA A 401 15.95 -55.95 -15.12
N LYS A 402 14.85 -55.22 -15.38
CA LYS A 402 13.47 -55.73 -15.67
C LYS A 402 12.78 -56.51 -14.49
N GLN A 403 11.46 -56.73 -14.44
CA GLN A 403 10.30 -56.28 -15.24
C GLN A 403 9.00 -56.12 -14.38
N GLN A 404 7.86 -55.90 -15.06
CA GLN A 404 6.46 -55.70 -14.62
C GLN A 404 5.93 -56.75 -13.59
N VAL A 405 4.77 -56.60 -12.89
CA VAL A 405 3.36 -56.58 -13.38
C VAL A 405 2.36 -56.05 -12.29
N LYS A 406 1.18 -55.54 -12.70
CA LYS A 406 -0.06 -55.33 -11.88
C LYS A 406 -1.17 -56.31 -12.35
N PRO A 407 -2.05 -56.85 -11.48
CA PRO A 407 -3.36 -56.23 -11.13
C PRO A 407 -3.67 -56.32 -9.59
N ALA A 408 -4.53 -55.56 -8.90
CA ALA A 408 -5.81 -54.85 -9.15
C ALA A 408 -7.10 -55.65 -8.82
N ALA A 409 -7.75 -55.35 -7.66
CA ALA A 409 -9.19 -55.56 -7.33
C ALA A 409 -9.56 -54.98 -5.93
N THR A 410 -10.86 -54.80 -5.66
CA THR A 410 -11.53 -54.32 -4.41
C THR A 410 -12.51 -55.42 -3.89
N PRO A 411 -13.45 -55.26 -2.90
CA PRO A 411 -13.90 -54.12 -2.06
C PRO A 411 -14.21 -54.48 -0.55
N ALA A 412 -15.04 -53.66 0.14
CA ALA A 412 -15.85 -53.94 1.35
C ALA A 412 -15.13 -54.08 2.74
N VAL A 413 -15.76 -53.93 3.93
CA VAL A 413 -16.81 -53.02 4.48
C VAL A 413 -16.75 -53.05 6.04
N VAL A 414 -17.32 -52.03 6.72
CA VAL A 414 -17.53 -51.84 8.20
C VAL A 414 -18.12 -53.07 8.97
N PRO A 415 -18.08 -53.23 10.33
CA PRO A 415 -18.30 -52.17 11.36
C PRO A 415 -17.63 -52.26 12.78
N ASN A 416 -17.87 -51.20 13.58
CA ASN A 416 -18.07 -51.05 15.05
C ASN A 416 -17.40 -51.96 16.12
N ASN A 417 -16.92 -51.34 17.22
CA ASN A 417 -17.68 -51.36 18.50
C ASN A 417 -17.31 -50.24 19.52
N ASP A 418 -18.01 -50.20 20.66
CA ASP A 418 -18.24 -49.04 21.54
C ASP A 418 -17.56 -49.08 22.94
N LYS A 419 -17.04 -47.92 23.42
CA LYS A 419 -17.12 -47.35 24.82
C LYS A 419 -16.57 -48.17 26.05
N PRO A 420 -16.62 -47.65 27.32
CA PRO A 420 -16.24 -46.32 27.87
C PRO A 420 -15.49 -46.37 29.25
N LYS A 421 -15.26 -45.19 29.89
CA LYS A 421 -15.17 -44.94 31.37
C LYS A 421 -13.93 -45.47 32.14
N GLU A 422 -13.47 -44.95 33.30
CA GLU A 422 -13.69 -43.67 34.05
C GLU A 422 -12.55 -43.40 35.10
N ASN A 423 -12.45 -42.15 35.59
CA ASN A 423 -11.63 -41.59 36.70
C ASN A 423 -10.97 -42.50 37.77
N LYS A 424 -9.72 -42.18 38.18
CA LYS A 424 -9.38 -41.63 39.54
C LYS A 424 -7.88 -41.36 39.84
N GLU A 425 -7.62 -40.23 40.50
CA GLU A 425 -6.47 -39.91 41.40
C GLU A 425 -6.77 -40.41 42.87
N PRO A 426 -5.93 -40.27 43.94
CA PRO A 426 -4.77 -39.35 44.14
C PRO A 426 -3.56 -39.80 45.03
N LYS A 427 -2.58 -38.88 45.24
CA LYS A 427 -1.72 -38.66 46.45
C LYS A 427 -0.62 -39.70 46.80
N LYS A 428 0.49 -39.38 47.51
CA LYS A 428 1.21 -38.10 47.86
C LYS A 428 2.65 -38.46 48.35
N LYS A 429 3.46 -37.42 48.62
CA LYS A 429 4.65 -37.30 49.49
C LYS A 429 6.03 -37.24 48.82
N ASP A 430 7.02 -36.52 49.35
CA ASP A 430 7.12 -35.25 50.14
C ASP A 430 8.64 -35.06 50.42
N GLU A 431 9.26 -33.90 50.13
CA GLU A 431 10.47 -33.40 50.82
C GLU A 431 10.71 -31.91 50.48
N GLU A 432 11.37 -31.16 51.36
CA GLU A 432 11.25 -29.68 51.45
C GLU A 432 12.48 -29.01 52.12
N GLY A 433 12.74 -27.74 51.79
CA GLY A 433 13.74 -26.87 52.44
C GLY A 433 14.91 -26.40 51.53
N GLY A 434 15.30 -25.12 51.53
CA GLY A 434 14.66 -23.97 52.17
C GLY A 434 15.38 -22.61 51.95
N GLU A 435 14.57 -21.54 51.99
CA GLU A 435 14.85 -20.13 52.34
C GLU A 435 15.80 -19.25 51.47
N GLU A 436 15.55 -17.94 51.52
CA GLU A 436 16.14 -16.84 50.71
C GLU A 436 16.58 -15.69 51.64
N SER A 437 17.57 -14.85 51.25
CA SER A 437 17.62 -13.37 51.49
C SER A 437 18.96 -12.70 51.12
N GLU A 438 18.84 -11.50 50.52
CA GLU A 438 19.56 -10.21 50.76
C GLU A 438 21.11 -10.20 50.94
N ASP A 439 21.91 -9.49 50.12
CA ASP A 439 22.10 -8.03 49.92
C ASP A 439 23.15 -7.41 50.88
N GLY A 440 23.90 -6.37 50.45
CA GLY A 440 24.88 -5.65 51.30
C GLY A 440 26.22 -5.23 50.66
N SER A 441 26.25 -3.99 50.15
CA SER A 441 27.41 -3.20 49.68
C SER A 441 28.58 -2.98 50.68
N SER A 442 29.85 -2.91 50.20
CA SER A 442 30.76 -1.72 50.36
C SER A 442 32.24 -1.91 49.93
N ASP A 443 32.70 -1.07 49.00
CA ASP A 443 33.98 -0.31 48.87
C ASP A 443 35.42 -0.81 49.23
N GLU A 444 36.40 0.03 48.79
CA GLU A 444 37.80 0.23 49.23
C GLU A 444 39.03 -0.35 48.44
N SER A 445 39.48 0.45 47.44
CA SER A 445 40.80 1.13 47.37
C SER A 445 42.17 0.43 47.15
N GLY A 446 42.90 0.89 46.12
CA GLY A 446 44.39 0.94 46.02
C GLY A 446 45.05 0.14 44.87
N SER A 447 46.19 0.55 44.26
CA SER A 447 46.92 1.85 44.23
C SER A 447 48.06 1.88 43.17
N HIS A 448 48.38 3.05 42.56
CA HIS A 448 49.66 3.47 41.89
C HIS A 448 50.22 2.64 40.69
N SER A 449 51.03 3.15 39.74
CA SER A 449 51.38 4.50 39.16
C SER A 449 52.11 4.23 37.79
N ASP A 450 52.80 5.08 37.00
CA ASP A 450 53.31 6.48 36.93
C ASP A 450 53.57 6.81 35.41
N GLY A 451 53.99 7.98 34.90
CA GLY A 451 54.27 9.30 35.50
C GLY A 451 55.41 10.09 34.79
N SER A 452 55.13 10.86 33.71
CA SER A 452 56.10 11.79 33.07
C SER A 452 55.45 12.96 32.27
N GLY A 453 56.16 14.10 32.15
CA GLY A 453 55.70 15.36 31.51
C GLY A 453 56.02 15.52 30.01
N GLU A 454 55.93 16.71 29.37
CA GLU A 454 55.86 18.10 29.88
C GLU A 454 54.85 19.01 29.11
N GLU A 455 54.89 20.33 29.35
CA GLU A 455 53.89 21.35 29.00
C GLU A 455 53.77 21.72 27.50
N SER A 456 52.55 22.11 27.09
CA SER A 456 52.35 23.33 26.28
C SER A 456 50.96 23.94 26.54
N ARG A 457 50.84 25.27 26.48
CA ARG A 457 49.65 26.02 26.90
C ARG A 457 48.68 26.36 25.75
N ASP A 458 47.42 26.55 26.15
CA ASP A 458 46.39 27.37 25.51
C ASP A 458 46.14 27.19 24.02
N LYS A 459 45.15 26.33 23.71
CA LYS A 459 44.08 26.70 22.80
C LYS A 459 42.75 26.14 23.28
N SER A 460 41.78 27.03 23.41
CA SER A 460 40.47 26.75 24.00
C SER A 460 39.71 25.64 23.26
N SER A 461 39.54 24.50 23.91
CA SER A 461 38.37 23.65 23.68
C SER A 461 37.15 24.39 24.24
N ALA A 462 36.43 25.10 23.38
CA ALA A 462 35.06 25.49 23.70
C ALA A 462 34.25 24.21 23.92
N PRO A 463 33.31 24.17 24.89
CA PRO A 463 32.28 23.15 24.87
C PRO A 463 31.49 23.27 23.55
N ASP A 464 31.06 22.14 22.98
CA ASP A 464 29.97 22.14 22.02
C ASP A 464 28.73 22.67 22.76
N ASP A 465 28.35 23.93 22.51
CA ASP A 465 27.30 24.64 23.25
C ASP A 465 26.03 23.77 23.38
N ASP A 466 25.42 23.79 24.57
CA ASP A 466 24.18 23.05 24.83
C ASP A 466 23.07 23.44 23.84
N ASP A 467 23.07 24.69 23.36
CA ASP A 467 22.22 25.19 22.29
C ASP A 467 22.45 24.45 20.96
N ASP A 468 23.71 24.19 20.59
CA ASP A 468 24.07 23.51 19.34
C ASP A 468 23.73 22.01 19.42
N GLN A 469 23.81 21.41 20.61
CA GLN A 469 23.26 20.07 20.90
C GLN A 469 21.71 20.07 20.86
N TRP A 470 21.05 21.07 21.42
CA TRP A 470 19.60 21.25 21.34
C TRP A 470 19.11 21.44 19.90
N ASP A 471 19.84 22.19 19.07
CA ASP A 471 19.48 22.44 17.69
C ASP A 471 19.69 21.17 16.83
N LYS A 472 20.75 20.39 17.12
CA LYS A 472 20.93 19.01 16.59
C LYS A 472 19.77 18.09 17.03
N PHE A 473 19.32 18.18 18.29
CA PHE A 473 18.20 17.38 18.83
C PHE A 473 16.84 17.77 18.21
N GLN A 474 16.53 19.06 18.06
CA GLN A 474 15.33 19.53 17.35
C GLN A 474 15.34 19.09 15.89
N LYS A 475 16.48 19.17 15.19
CA LYS A 475 16.62 18.68 13.81
C LYS A 475 16.41 17.16 13.73
N ARG A 476 16.87 16.38 14.72
CA ARG A 476 16.56 14.93 14.85
C ARG A 476 15.06 14.68 15.10
N LEU A 477 14.41 15.44 16.01
CA LEU A 477 12.96 15.34 16.25
C LEU A 477 12.14 15.67 15.00
N GLN A 478 12.39 16.81 14.35
CA GLN A 478 11.68 17.21 13.13
C GLN A 478 11.88 16.19 11.99
N LYS A 479 13.06 15.55 11.89
CA LYS A 479 13.31 14.46 10.92
C LYS A 479 12.48 13.21 11.25
N ARG A 480 12.20 12.95 12.54
CA ARG A 480 11.38 11.83 13.04
C ARG A 480 9.87 12.12 12.94
N GLU A 481 9.43 13.36 13.14
CA GLU A 481 8.04 13.80 12.92
C GLU A 481 7.67 13.82 11.42
N ARG A 482 8.62 14.13 10.53
CA ARG A 482 8.44 14.05 9.07
C ARG A 482 8.23 12.64 8.51
N LEU A 483 8.13 11.62 9.38
CA LEU A 483 7.62 10.28 9.05
C LEU A 483 6.07 10.21 9.05
N GLU A 484 5.37 11.27 9.46
CA GLU A 484 3.90 11.30 9.43
C GLU A 484 3.30 11.37 8.01
N GLY A 485 2.43 10.40 7.73
CA GLY A 485 1.33 10.56 6.77
C GLY A 485 1.66 10.27 5.29
N ARG A 486 0.65 9.77 4.57
CA ARG A 486 0.68 9.72 3.10
C ARG A 486 0.67 11.15 2.55
N SER A 487 1.62 11.47 1.67
CA SER A 487 1.61 12.73 0.93
C SER A 487 0.28 12.90 0.18
N LYS A 488 -0.41 14.01 0.44
CA LYS A 488 -1.68 14.36 -0.21
C LYS A 488 -1.49 14.98 -1.60
N SER A 489 -0.25 15.13 -2.07
CA SER A 489 0.07 15.64 -3.40
C SER A 489 -0.28 14.61 -4.47
N SER A 490 -1.21 14.98 -5.36
CA SER A 490 -1.58 14.18 -6.54
C SER A 490 -1.22 14.95 -7.82
N HIS A 491 -0.93 14.22 -8.89
CA HIS A 491 -0.54 14.78 -10.18
C HIS A 491 -1.45 14.19 -11.28
N PRO A 492 -1.87 14.98 -12.29
CA PRO A 492 -2.62 14.44 -13.42
C PRO A 492 -1.76 13.46 -14.22
N VAL A 493 -2.38 12.39 -14.69
CA VAL A 493 -1.77 11.34 -15.51
C VAL A 493 -2.62 11.14 -16.76
N HIS A 494 -2.00 10.92 -17.92
CA HIS A 494 -2.73 10.52 -19.12
C HIS A 494 -3.05 9.02 -19.03
N CYS A 495 -4.33 8.69 -18.92
CA CYS A 495 -4.83 7.31 -18.76
C CYS A 495 -6.17 7.14 -19.52
N PRO A 496 -6.19 7.24 -20.86
CA PRO A 496 -7.44 7.38 -21.64
C PRO A 496 -8.38 6.16 -21.60
N TYR A 497 -7.91 5.01 -21.09
CA TYR A 497 -8.72 3.81 -20.88
C TYR A 497 -9.26 3.70 -19.45
N PHE A 498 -8.73 4.47 -18.49
CA PHE A 498 -9.22 4.44 -17.12
C PHE A 498 -10.54 5.23 -17.02
N PRO A 499 -11.60 4.66 -16.40
CA PRO A 499 -12.87 5.34 -16.26
C PRO A 499 -12.73 6.60 -15.39
N LEU A 500 -13.27 7.72 -15.88
CA LEU A 500 -13.50 8.91 -15.07
C LEU A 500 -14.59 8.61 -14.02
N GLY A 501 -14.17 8.01 -12.92
CA GLY A 501 -15.07 7.47 -11.91
C GLY A 501 -15.84 8.56 -11.18
N THR A 502 -17.16 8.42 -11.10
CA THR A 502 -18.01 9.17 -10.16
C THR A 502 -17.61 8.99 -8.69
N GLY A 503 -16.88 7.92 -8.37
CA GLY A 503 -16.23 7.69 -7.07
C GLY A 503 -14.80 8.21 -6.95
N TYR A 504 -14.13 8.61 -8.03
CA TYR A 504 -12.74 9.08 -8.01
C TYR A 504 -12.66 10.61 -7.84
N ARG A 505 -13.29 11.13 -6.77
CA ARG A 505 -13.03 12.51 -6.30
C ARG A 505 -11.53 12.64 -6.07
N SER A 506 -10.90 13.61 -6.74
CA SER A 506 -9.54 13.98 -6.40
C SER A 506 -9.51 14.51 -4.95
N PRO A 507 -8.38 14.38 -4.23
CA PRO A 507 -8.23 14.99 -2.90
C PRO A 507 -8.41 16.53 -2.89
N SER A 508 -8.42 17.19 -4.05
CA SER A 508 -8.61 18.64 -4.19
C SER A 508 -10.07 19.06 -4.49
N GLU A 509 -10.90 18.21 -5.10
CA GLU A 509 -12.23 18.58 -5.58
C GLU A 509 -13.33 17.72 -4.97
N GLY A 510 -13.39 17.70 -3.62
CA GLY A 510 -14.31 16.77 -2.98
C GLY A 510 -14.60 16.88 -1.49
N PHE A 511 -13.90 17.71 -0.71
CA PHE A 511 -14.38 18.11 0.62
C PHE A 511 -13.67 19.38 1.09
N ARG A 512 -14.38 20.52 1.06
CA ARG A 512 -13.96 21.74 1.76
C ARG A 512 -14.41 21.67 3.22
N LEU A 513 -13.86 20.70 3.93
CA LEU A 513 -13.89 20.61 5.38
C LEU A 513 -12.45 20.64 5.88
N GLU A 514 -12.13 21.70 6.62
CA GLU A 514 -11.08 21.69 7.62
C GLU A 514 -11.46 20.66 8.72
N ASP A 515 -10.56 20.35 9.66
CA ASP A 515 -10.76 19.29 10.67
C ASP A 515 -10.81 17.83 10.16
N ASN A 516 -9.85 17.41 9.33
CA ASN A 516 -9.59 15.97 9.10
C ASN A 516 -8.10 15.56 9.21
N VAL A 517 -7.42 16.12 10.21
CA VAL A 517 -6.11 15.65 10.72
C VAL A 517 -6.30 14.69 11.92
N LYS A 518 -7.43 14.79 12.63
CA LYS A 518 -7.68 14.11 13.92
C LYS A 518 -8.02 12.61 13.81
N ASN A 519 -8.43 12.11 12.64
CA ASN A 519 -8.96 10.74 12.51
C ASN A 519 -7.92 9.60 12.55
N SER A 520 -6.62 9.86 12.34
CA SER A 520 -5.58 8.84 12.57
C SER A 520 -5.44 8.51 14.06
N HIS A 521 -5.52 9.53 14.91
CA HIS A 521 -5.40 9.41 16.36
C HIS A 521 -6.63 8.74 16.98
N GLY A 522 -7.83 8.99 16.46
CA GLY A 522 -9.08 8.39 16.96
C GLY A 522 -9.05 6.86 17.04
N MET A 523 -8.52 6.18 16.02
CA MET A 523 -8.38 4.71 16.02
C MET A 523 -7.39 4.19 17.06
N GLN A 524 -6.30 4.91 17.33
CA GLN A 524 -5.32 4.49 18.36
C GLN A 524 -5.82 4.72 19.79
N VAL A 525 -6.58 5.80 20.02
CA VAL A 525 -7.15 6.11 21.35
C VAL A 525 -8.23 5.10 21.74
N PHE A 526 -9.15 4.76 20.85
CA PHE A 526 -10.22 3.78 21.15
C PHE A 526 -9.67 2.38 21.47
N SER A 527 -8.59 1.95 20.80
CA SER A 527 -7.97 0.65 21.07
C SER A 527 -7.34 0.53 22.47
N ARG A 528 -7.07 1.64 23.18
CA ARG A 528 -6.55 1.62 24.55
C ARG A 528 -7.62 1.61 25.64
N PHE A 529 -8.86 1.97 25.30
CA PHE A 529 -9.96 2.08 26.28
C PHE A 529 -10.70 0.76 26.57
N PHE A 530 -10.51 -0.27 25.75
CA PHE A 530 -11.15 -1.59 25.89
C PHE A 530 -10.20 -2.73 26.31
N HIS A 531 -9.01 -2.40 26.83
CA HIS A 531 -8.02 -3.34 27.36
C HIS A 531 -7.50 -2.89 28.75
N ARG A 532 -8.43 -2.51 29.62
CA ARG A 532 -8.26 -2.28 31.05
C ARG A 532 -9.51 -2.75 31.80
#